data_AF-A0A6A6KK98-F1
#
_entry.id   AF-A0A6A6KK98-F1
#
_cell.length_a   1.000
_cell.length_b   1.000
_cell.length_c   1.000
_cell.angle_alpha   90.00
_cell.angle_beta   90.00
_cell.angle_gamma   90.00
#
_symmetry.space_group_name_H-M   'P 1'
#
loop_
_entity.id
_entity.type
_entity.pdbx_description
1 polymer ?
#
loop_
_entity_poly.entity_id
_entity_poly.type
_entity_poly.pdbx_seq_one_letter_code
_entity_poly.pdbx_strand_id
1 'polypeptide(L)'
;MDKDLWGPPDNPESNSSMQPEWECDFCFGCGFDEIEEDALNERYCIRVLRILIRKADTEIDKLEQDLISLQSELAWVENEEWSQICSNALKEKISCLDISVKSLRNKDKNDVEVHLLMHTQPVETLHEILKALLVNYFYKKMSRYYS
;
A
#
# COMPACT_ATOMS: atom_id res chain seq x y z
N MET A 1 0.41 -27.70 -2.67
CA MET A 1 0.88 -28.16 -1.36
C MET A 1 2.34 -27.73 -1.29
N ASP A 2 2.57 -26.57 -0.69
CA ASP A 2 3.90 -25.97 -0.63
C ASP A 2 4.62 -26.54 0.60
N LYS A 3 5.37 -27.62 0.37
CA LYS A 3 6.48 -28.00 1.25
C LYS A 3 7.61 -27.02 0.97
N ASP A 4 8.36 -26.67 2.02
CA ASP A 4 9.63 -25.92 1.97
C ASP A 4 9.57 -24.41 2.25
N LEU A 5 8.68 -23.97 3.14
CA LEU A 5 8.84 -22.64 3.75
C LEU A 5 9.91 -22.61 4.86
N TRP A 6 10.39 -23.78 5.32
CA TRP A 6 11.18 -23.92 6.56
C TRP A 6 12.36 -24.89 6.46
N GLY A 7 12.79 -25.32 5.27
CA GLY A 7 13.94 -26.21 5.11
C GLY A 7 15.27 -25.43 5.08
N PRO A 8 16.35 -25.92 5.73
CA PRO A 8 17.69 -25.39 5.51
C PRO A 8 18.22 -25.81 4.11
N PRO A 9 19.13 -25.05 3.48
CA PRO A 9 19.58 -25.35 2.13
C PRO A 9 20.60 -26.49 2.12
N ASP A 10 20.45 -27.42 1.17
CA ASP A 10 21.41 -28.50 0.92
C ASP A 10 22.70 -27.94 0.31
N ASN A 11 23.84 -28.14 0.97
CA ASN A 11 25.15 -27.87 0.40
C ASN A 11 25.98 -29.15 0.30
N PRO A 12 26.47 -29.55 -0.89
CA PRO A 12 27.38 -30.66 -1.04
C PRO A 12 28.85 -30.19 -1.05
N GLU A 13 29.70 -31.01 -0.43
CA GLU A 13 31.17 -31.11 -0.57
C GLU A 13 32.08 -30.10 0.17
N SER A 14 32.86 -30.63 1.12
CA SER A 14 34.28 -30.28 1.28
C SER A 14 35.01 -31.37 2.05
N ASN A 15 35.77 -32.19 1.33
CA ASN A 15 36.73 -33.18 1.84
C ASN A 15 38.06 -32.48 2.17
N SER A 16 38.62 -32.61 3.38
CA SER A 16 40.10 -32.70 3.58
C SER A 16 40.51 -33.05 5.04
N SER A 17 41.11 -34.24 5.16
CA SER A 17 42.26 -34.66 6.00
C SER A 17 42.50 -34.13 7.44
N MET A 18 42.33 -35.04 8.43
CA MET A 18 43.27 -35.52 9.49
C MET A 18 44.61 -34.73 9.66
N GLN A 19 45.14 -34.29 10.81
CA GLN A 19 45.20 -34.69 12.26
C GLN A 19 46.01 -33.58 13.05
N PRO A 20 46.41 -33.71 14.35
CA PRO A 20 45.68 -33.89 15.61
C PRO A 20 46.16 -32.90 16.75
N GLU A 21 45.71 -33.11 17.98
CA GLU A 21 46.31 -32.64 19.26
C GLU A 21 46.10 -31.18 19.71
N TRP A 22 44.84 -30.77 19.87
CA TRP A 22 44.46 -29.98 21.05
C TRP A 22 43.28 -30.69 21.69
N GLU A 23 43.52 -31.36 22.82
CA GLU A 23 42.45 -31.77 23.74
C GLU A 23 41.76 -30.50 24.26
N CYS A 24 40.86 -29.95 23.44
CA CYS A 24 39.84 -29.06 23.91
C CYS A 24 38.76 -29.93 24.53
N ASP A 25 38.87 -30.15 25.84
CA ASP A 25 37.81 -30.65 26.72
C ASP A 25 36.64 -29.64 26.87
N PHE A 26 36.36 -28.88 25.81
CA PHE A 26 35.07 -28.28 25.62
C PHE A 26 34.32 -29.15 24.64
N CYS A 27 33.66 -30.18 25.16
CA CYS A 27 32.34 -30.49 24.64
C CYS A 27 31.50 -29.22 24.85
N PHE A 28 31.59 -28.26 23.92
CA PHE A 28 30.49 -27.33 23.66
C PHE A 28 29.35 -28.22 23.23
N GLY A 29 28.65 -28.69 24.27
CA GLY A 29 27.57 -29.63 24.17
C GLY A 29 26.61 -29.13 23.13
N CYS A 30 26.05 -30.09 22.41
CA CYS A 30 24.77 -29.99 21.73
C CYS A 30 23.68 -29.57 22.75
N GLY A 31 23.75 -28.32 23.21
CA GLY A 31 22.81 -27.65 24.08
C GLY A 31 22.22 -26.48 23.29
N PHE A 32 20.92 -26.28 23.45
CA PHE A 32 20.22 -25.15 22.83
C PHE A 32 20.89 -23.85 23.28
N ASP A 33 21.37 -23.02 22.35
CA ASP A 33 21.74 -21.65 22.66
C ASP A 33 20.45 -20.85 22.81
N GLU A 34 19.96 -20.79 24.05
CA GLU A 34 18.73 -20.05 24.41
C GLU A 34 18.82 -18.57 23.99
N ILE A 35 20.03 -17.98 23.99
CA ILE A 35 20.24 -16.58 23.59
C ILE A 35 20.06 -16.43 22.08
N GLU A 36 20.62 -17.34 21.29
CA GLU A 36 20.44 -17.35 19.83
C GLU A 36 18.97 -17.64 19.46
N GLU A 37 18.33 -18.61 20.12
CA GLU A 37 16.93 -18.93 19.90
C GLU A 37 16.02 -17.74 20.22
N ASP A 38 16.22 -17.08 21.36
CA ASP A 38 15.44 -15.90 21.75
C ASP A 38 15.61 -14.76 20.75
N ALA A 39 16.84 -14.52 20.28
CA ALA A 39 17.11 -13.50 19.26
C ALA A 39 16.44 -13.84 17.92
N LEU A 40 16.40 -15.12 17.53
CA LEU A 40 15.68 -15.58 16.34
C LEU A 40 14.16 -15.44 16.53
N ASN A 41 13.63 -15.82 17.68
CA ASN A 41 12.21 -15.70 18.03
C ASN A 41 11.77 -14.24 18.00
N GLU A 42 12.55 -13.31 18.54
CA GLU A 42 12.28 -11.88 18.47
C GLU A 42 12.18 -11.41 17.00
N ARG A 43 13.13 -11.81 16.16
CA ARG A 43 13.12 -11.49 14.72
C ARG A 43 11.87 -12.05 14.02
N TYR A 44 11.48 -13.28 14.33
CA TYR A 44 10.27 -13.88 13.77
C TYR A 44 9.00 -13.18 14.25
N CYS A 45 8.90 -12.84 15.54
CA CYS A 45 7.80 -12.06 16.10
C CYS A 45 7.66 -10.71 15.39
N ILE A 46 8.76 -9.96 15.22
CA ILE A 46 8.75 -8.69 14.47
C ILE A 46 8.28 -8.90 13.02
N ARG A 47 8.74 -9.97 12.36
CA ARG A 47 8.32 -10.29 10.99
C ARG A 47 6.82 -10.58 10.90
N VAL A 48 6.29 -11.37 11.84
CA VAL A 48 4.87 -11.69 11.93
C VAL A 48 4.05 -10.43 12.17
N LEU A 49 4.46 -9.57 13.12
CA LEU A 49 3.80 -8.30 13.39
C LEU A 49 3.75 -7.41 12.14
N ARG A 50 4.84 -7.30 11.39
CA ARG A 50 4.86 -6.54 10.12
C ARG A 50 3.88 -7.09 9.09
N ILE A 51 3.70 -8.41 9.02
CA ILE A 51 2.73 -9.03 8.12
C ILE A 51 1.30 -8.73 8.58
N LEU A 52 1.02 -8.84 9.88
CA LEU A 52 -0.30 -8.56 10.44
C LEU A 52 -0.69 -7.09 10.27
N ILE A 53 0.25 -6.16 10.48
CA ILE A 53 0.03 -4.74 10.23
C ILE A 53 -0.36 -4.50 8.77
N ARG A 54 0.42 -5.01 7.81
CA ARG A 54 0.08 -4.86 6.38
C ARG A 54 -1.28 -5.44 6.02
N LYS A 55 -1.65 -6.57 6.62
CA LYS A 55 -2.97 -7.17 6.42
C LYS A 55 -4.08 -6.27 6.96
N ALA A 56 -3.91 -5.74 8.17
CA ALA A 56 -4.85 -4.80 8.77
C ALA A 56 -4.96 -3.52 7.94
N ASP A 57 -3.85 -2.94 7.48
CA ASP A 57 -3.85 -1.76 6.61
C ASP A 57 -4.63 -2.03 5.31
N THR A 58 -4.39 -3.17 4.67
CA THR A 58 -5.12 -3.57 3.45
C THR A 58 -6.62 -3.76 3.70
N GLU A 59 -6.98 -4.33 4.86
CA GLU A 59 -8.39 -4.49 5.26
C GLU A 59 -9.06 -3.14 5.52
N ILE A 60 -8.37 -2.21 6.18
CA ILE A 60 -8.84 -0.84 6.38
C ILE A 60 -9.06 -0.14 5.04
N ASP A 61 -8.10 -0.20 4.11
CA ASP A 61 -8.23 0.41 2.79
C ASP A 61 -9.48 -0.10 2.05
N LYS A 62 -9.74 -1.40 2.14
CA LYS A 62 -10.94 -2.01 1.54
C LYS A 62 -12.22 -1.50 2.20
N LEU A 63 -12.25 -1.47 3.54
CA LEU A 63 -13.42 -0.99 4.28
C LEU A 63 -13.69 0.50 4.00
N GLU A 64 -12.65 1.32 3.84
CA GLU A 64 -12.81 2.71 3.42
C GLU A 64 -13.44 2.83 2.02
N GLN A 65 -13.01 2.00 1.07
CA GLN A 65 -13.60 1.98 -0.28
C GLN A 65 -15.06 1.52 -0.26
N ASP A 66 -15.38 0.48 0.51
CA ASP A 66 -16.74 -0.02 0.68
C ASP A 66 -17.63 1.06 1.32
N LEU A 67 -17.13 1.78 2.32
CA LEU A 67 -17.83 2.89 2.96
C LEU A 67 -18.14 4.03 1.99
N ILE A 68 -17.17 4.46 1.18
CA ILE A 68 -17.37 5.52 0.17
C ILE A 68 -18.44 5.09 -0.84
N SER A 69 -18.40 3.82 -1.28
CA SER A 69 -19.38 3.27 -2.22
C SER A 69 -20.80 3.33 -1.64
N LEU A 70 -20.99 2.83 -0.42
CA LEU A 70 -22.29 2.86 0.28
C LEU A 70 -22.78 4.28 0.52
N GLN A 71 -21.90 5.20 0.92
CA GLN A 71 -22.25 6.61 1.11
C GLN A 71 -22.65 7.28 -0.20
N SER A 72 -21.98 6.95 -1.31
CA SER A 72 -22.34 7.45 -2.63
C SER A 72 -23.67 6.90 -3.12
N GLU A 73 -23.96 5.62 -2.89
CA GLU A 73 -25.27 5.03 -3.18
C GLU A 73 -26.38 5.70 -2.36
N LEU A 74 -26.14 5.94 -1.07
CA LEU A 74 -27.09 6.65 -0.22
C LEU A 74 -27.31 8.08 -0.73
N ALA A 75 -26.24 8.81 -1.05
CA ALA A 75 -26.34 10.17 -1.59
C ALA A 75 -27.07 10.20 -2.94
N TRP A 76 -26.92 9.16 -3.76
CA TRP A 76 -27.66 9.02 -5.02
C TRP A 76 -29.18 8.91 -4.80
N VAL A 77 -29.60 8.20 -3.74
CA VAL A 77 -31.01 8.07 -3.39
C VAL A 77 -31.55 9.34 -2.72
N GLU A 78 -30.75 9.99 -1.88
CA GLU A 78 -31.18 11.15 -1.08
C GLU A 78 -31.10 12.49 -1.83
N ASN A 79 -30.26 12.60 -2.86
CA ASN A 79 -30.01 13.83 -3.59
C ASN A 79 -30.10 13.60 -5.10
N GLU A 80 -31.18 14.06 -5.71
CA GLU A 80 -31.42 13.97 -7.16
C GLU A 80 -30.28 14.60 -7.99
N GLU A 81 -29.58 15.60 -7.46
CA GLU A 81 -28.47 16.28 -8.14
C GLU A 81 -27.14 15.52 -8.03
N TRP A 82 -27.04 14.49 -7.18
CA TRP A 82 -25.77 13.78 -6.91
C TRP A 82 -25.14 13.20 -8.18
N SER A 83 -25.96 12.63 -9.06
CA SER A 83 -25.53 12.14 -10.37
C SER A 83 -24.85 13.21 -11.21
N GLN A 84 -25.41 14.42 -11.23
CA GLN A 84 -24.88 15.55 -11.98
C GLN A 84 -23.59 16.09 -11.36
N ILE A 85 -23.53 16.16 -10.03
CA ILE A 85 -22.33 16.56 -9.27
C ILE A 85 -21.16 15.62 -9.61
N CYS A 86 -21.38 14.30 -9.50
CA CYS A 86 -20.38 13.29 -9.84
C CYS A 86 -19.97 13.39 -11.32
N SER A 87 -20.93 13.52 -12.23
CA SER A 87 -20.66 13.63 -13.67
C SER A 87 -19.84 14.86 -14.03
N ASN A 88 -20.10 16.00 -13.39
CA ASN A 88 -19.35 17.23 -13.60
C ASN A 88 -17.91 17.10 -13.12
N ALA A 89 -17.70 16.54 -11.92
CA ALA A 89 -16.37 16.32 -11.37
C ALA A 89 -15.53 15.39 -12.26
N LEU A 90 -16.12 14.29 -12.76
CA LEU A 90 -15.43 13.38 -13.68
C LEU A 90 -15.09 14.06 -15.02
N LYS A 91 -16.00 14.89 -15.56
CA LYS A 91 -15.73 15.66 -16.79
C LYS A 91 -14.57 16.64 -16.61
N GLU A 92 -14.50 17.33 -15.47
CA GLU A 92 -13.37 18.22 -15.16
C GLU A 92 -12.04 17.46 -15.13
N LYS A 93 -12.00 16.29 -14.48
CA LYS A 93 -10.80 15.44 -14.44
C LYS A 93 -10.38 14.95 -15.83
N ILE A 94 -11.35 14.53 -16.66
CA ILE A 94 -11.10 14.14 -18.05
C ILE A 94 -10.57 15.31 -18.88
N SER A 95 -11.15 16.50 -18.71
CA SER A 95 -10.69 17.72 -19.40
C SER A 95 -9.25 18.07 -19.04
N CYS A 96 -8.89 18.02 -17.76
CA CYS A 96 -7.51 18.23 -17.29
C CYS A 96 -6.55 17.20 -17.90
N LEU A 97 -6.96 15.94 -17.98
CA LEU A 97 -6.16 14.89 -18.60
C LEU A 97 -5.97 15.12 -20.10
N ASP A 98 -7.02 15.50 -20.82
CA ASP A 98 -6.97 15.81 -22.25
C ASP A 98 -6.02 16.99 -22.55
N ILE A 99 -6.08 18.06 -21.74
CA ILE A 99 -5.12 19.19 -21.83
C ILE A 99 -3.69 18.71 -21.60
N SER A 100 -3.46 17.88 -20.58
CA SER A 100 -2.14 17.34 -20.26
C SER A 100 -1.59 16.47 -21.40
N VAL A 101 -2.42 15.62 -21.99
CA VAL A 101 -2.05 14.78 -23.15
C VAL A 101 -1.73 15.63 -24.38
N LYS A 102 -2.53 16.66 -24.66
CA LYS A 102 -2.28 17.60 -25.77
C LYS A 102 -0.98 18.37 -25.59
N SER A 103 -0.70 18.85 -24.37
CA SER A 103 0.59 19.50 -24.02
C SER A 103 1.77 18.55 -24.24
N LEU A 104 1.67 17.31 -23.75
CA LEU A 104 2.71 16.28 -23.95
C LEU A 104 2.97 15.97 -25.43
N ARG A 105 1.94 16.05 -26.28
CA ARG A 105 2.05 15.78 -27.73
C ARG A 105 2.63 16.97 -28.50
N ASN A 106 2.43 18.20 -28.03
CA ASN A 106 2.85 19.44 -28.70
C ASN A 106 4.29 19.89 -28.35
N LYS A 107 5.14 18.99 -27.82
CA LYS A 107 6.48 19.36 -27.34
C LYS A 107 7.37 19.95 -28.43
N ASP A 108 7.52 21.27 -28.38
CA ASP A 108 8.74 21.98 -28.75
C ASP A 108 9.78 21.79 -27.63
N LYS A 109 11.04 21.53 -27.98
CA LYS A 109 12.03 20.89 -27.08
C LYS A 109 12.39 21.70 -25.82
N ASN A 110 12.07 22.98 -25.77
CA ASN A 110 12.42 23.89 -24.65
C ASN A 110 11.33 24.02 -23.58
N ASP A 111 10.10 23.54 -23.83
CA ASP A 111 8.95 23.70 -22.90
C ASP A 111 8.65 22.41 -22.10
N VAL A 112 9.42 21.36 -22.38
CA VAL A 112 9.23 20.00 -21.85
C VAL A 112 9.49 19.93 -20.34
N GLU A 113 10.46 20.70 -19.84
CA GLU A 113 10.89 20.70 -18.45
C GLU A 113 9.89 21.42 -17.54
N VAL A 114 9.32 22.54 -18.01
CA VAL A 114 8.32 23.33 -17.28
C VAL A 114 6.98 22.60 -17.21
N HIS A 115 6.55 21.96 -18.30
CA HIS A 115 5.32 21.18 -18.32
C HIS A 115 5.39 19.89 -17.49
N LEU A 116 6.53 19.21 -17.41
CA LEU A 116 6.67 18.01 -16.56
C LEU A 116 6.52 18.33 -15.07
N LEU A 117 7.04 19.48 -14.62
CA LEU A 117 6.96 19.96 -13.23
C LEU A 117 5.54 20.35 -12.79
N MET A 118 4.69 20.76 -13.74
CA MET A 118 3.30 21.14 -13.46
C MET A 118 2.35 19.94 -13.33
N HIS A 119 2.69 18.78 -13.90
CA HIS A 119 1.84 17.58 -13.89
C HIS A 119 2.22 16.54 -12.83
N THR A 120 2.96 16.96 -11.79
CA THR A 120 3.47 16.07 -10.72
C THR A 120 2.40 15.62 -9.72
N GLN A 121 1.15 16.04 -9.89
CA GLN A 121 0.08 15.64 -8.97
C GLN A 121 -0.30 14.17 -9.23
N PRO A 122 -0.36 13.31 -8.19
CA PRO A 122 -0.75 11.92 -8.35
C PRO A 122 -2.11 11.83 -9.05
N VAL A 123 -2.27 10.83 -9.92
CA VAL A 123 -3.57 10.54 -10.53
C VAL A 123 -4.52 10.15 -9.42
N GLU A 124 -5.49 11.00 -9.14
CA GLU A 124 -6.56 10.70 -8.19
C GLU A 124 -7.39 9.50 -8.69
N THR A 125 -7.64 8.57 -7.79
CA THR A 125 -8.55 7.45 -7.98
C THR A 125 -10.00 7.92 -7.92
N LEU A 126 -10.91 7.12 -8.48
CA LEU A 126 -12.34 7.38 -8.40
C LEU A 126 -12.82 7.48 -6.94
N HIS A 127 -12.28 6.65 -6.04
CA HIS A 127 -12.61 6.70 -4.62
C HIS A 127 -12.18 8.02 -3.97
N GLU A 128 -11.02 8.56 -4.32
CA GLU A 128 -10.56 9.86 -3.80
C GLU A 128 -11.44 11.00 -4.28
N ILE A 129 -11.83 10.98 -5.56
CA ILE A 129 -12.78 11.96 -6.13
C ILE A 129 -14.12 11.88 -5.40
N LEU A 130 -14.68 10.68 -5.25
CA LEU A 130 -15.94 10.47 -4.54
C LEU A 130 -15.85 10.88 -3.06
N LYS A 131 -14.75 10.53 -2.38
CA LYS A 131 -14.50 10.91 -0.98
C LYS A 131 -14.54 12.44 -0.83
N ALA A 132 -13.86 13.17 -1.70
CA ALA A 132 -13.87 14.64 -1.70
C ALA A 132 -15.27 15.22 -1.93
N LEU A 133 -16.03 14.66 -2.88
CA LEU A 133 -17.41 15.08 -3.14
C LEU A 133 -18.32 14.80 -1.95
N LEU A 134 -18.20 13.63 -1.32
CA LEU A 134 -19.01 13.22 -0.17
C LEU A 134 -18.74 14.10 1.04
N VAL A 135 -17.47 14.39 1.34
CA VAL A 135 -17.09 15.33 2.42
C VAL A 135 -17.76 16.69 2.21
N ASN A 136 -17.70 17.22 0.99
CA ASN A 136 -18.35 18.49 0.65
C ASN A 136 -19.88 18.41 0.75
N TYR A 137 -20.48 17.30 0.33
CA TYR A 137 -21.91 17.07 0.41
C TYR A 137 -22.38 17.01 1.86
N PHE A 138 -21.74 16.21 2.72
CA PHE A 138 -22.09 16.11 4.13
C PHE A 138 -21.85 17.41 4.88
N TYR A 139 -20.79 18.14 4.57
CA TYR A 139 -20.55 19.48 5.13
C TYR A 139 -21.70 20.44 4.81
N LYS A 140 -22.09 20.53 3.52
CA LYS A 140 -23.23 21.36 3.10
C LYS A 140 -24.55 20.89 3.74
N LYS A 141 -24.77 19.58 3.84
CA LYS A 141 -25.97 19.00 4.45
C LYS A 141 -26.05 19.39 5.93
N MET A 142 -24.99 19.20 6.71
CA MET A 142 -24.93 19.60 8.12
C MET A 142 -25.13 21.11 8.30
N SER A 143 -24.52 21.95 7.47
CA SER A 143 -24.71 23.42 7.55
C SER A 143 -26.16 23.86 7.34
N ARG A 144 -26.98 23.11 6.58
CA ARG A 144 -28.41 23.41 6.42
C ARG A 144 -29.25 22.97 7.62
N TYR A 145 -28.82 21.97 8.39
CA TYR A 145 -29.56 21.50 9.56
C TYR A 145 -29.42 22.41 10.79
N TYR A 146 -28.37 23.23 10.85
CA TYR A 146 -28.09 24.13 11.98
C TYR A 146 -28.35 25.61 11.67
N SER A 147 -28.99 25.91 10.53
CA SER A 147 -29.35 27.27 10.11
C SER A 147 -30.86 27.47 10.12
#